data_AF-A0A955Z3E3-F1
#
_entry.id   AF-A0A955Z3E3-F1
#
_cell.length_a   1.000
_cell.length_b   1.000
_cell.length_c   1.000
_cell.angle_alpha   90.00
_cell.angle_beta   90.00
_cell.angle_gamma   90.00
#
_symmetry.space_group_name_H-M   'P 1'
#
loop_
_entity.id
_entity.type
_entity.pdbx_description
1 polymer ?
#
loop_
_entity_poly.entity_id
_entity_poly.type
_entity_poly.pdbx_seq_one_letter_code
_entity_poly.pdbx_strand_id
1 'polypeptide(L)'
;MHRTRLFFLLAAVPASLALVMLACGDSETSPPPAGVDSGGVTFDSAAPDGQAPPGDSGAGDSASADAADDGDAGPPCRYPLEAWDGGALLVPTPYREFADSPFACKRFPVYFHLATFEGDGGLPPGTTGPGSKYPGTGLSSNITDSVDGDDGYPDGAPPDSGSTHPCPGCQSWFGGSMDFTFDENVLGGLPTHAGMVWTDDGNNVTVTFTAYGADGGVIATQAVPGIGTPGISGETDEDRFFGVIFPGGVKRITMSHTGGGMEIDHLQIGR
;
A
#
# COMPACT_ATOMS: atom_id res chain seq x y z
N MET A 1 -56.12 7.59 -34.67
CA MET A 1 -56.45 8.22 -33.37
C MET A 1 -56.15 7.23 -32.26
N HIS A 2 -55.02 7.32 -31.57
CA HIS A 2 -54.80 6.74 -30.24
C HIS A 2 -53.65 7.53 -29.59
N ARG A 3 -53.97 8.32 -28.56
CA ARG A 3 -53.03 9.11 -27.75
C ARG A 3 -52.89 8.41 -26.41
N THR A 4 -51.72 7.88 -26.11
CA THR A 4 -51.39 7.37 -24.77
C THR A 4 -50.65 8.47 -24.02
N ARG A 5 -51.23 8.96 -22.92
CA ARG A 5 -50.65 10.00 -22.06
C ARG A 5 -49.76 9.35 -20.99
N LEU A 6 -48.51 9.81 -20.94
CA LEU A 6 -47.49 9.51 -19.95
C LEU A 6 -47.78 10.34 -18.68
N PHE A 7 -47.93 9.69 -17.53
CA PHE A 7 -48.00 10.34 -16.22
C PHE A 7 -46.62 10.26 -15.56
N PHE A 8 -45.99 11.42 -15.33
CA PHE A 8 -44.83 11.56 -14.46
C PHE A 8 -45.32 11.81 -13.03
N LEU A 9 -44.91 10.96 -12.08
CA LEU A 9 -45.09 11.19 -10.65
C LEU A 9 -43.75 11.72 -10.11
N LEU A 10 -43.71 13.00 -9.76
CA LEU A 10 -42.59 13.68 -9.13
C LEU A 10 -42.74 13.50 -7.61
N ALA A 11 -41.90 12.67 -6.98
CA ALA A 11 -41.84 12.55 -5.52
C ALA A 11 -40.81 13.53 -4.96
N ALA A 12 -41.26 14.39 -4.05
CA ALA A 12 -40.46 15.40 -3.36
C ALA A 12 -39.61 14.77 -2.24
N VAL A 13 -38.37 15.24 -2.10
CA VAL A 13 -37.45 14.94 -0.99
C VAL A 13 -37.47 16.10 -0.01
N PRO A 14 -37.67 15.90 1.31
CA PRO A 14 -37.47 16.96 2.29
C PRO A 14 -35.98 17.06 2.68
N ALA A 15 -35.45 18.27 2.53
CA ALA A 15 -34.16 18.69 3.06
C ALA A 15 -34.22 18.75 4.60
N SER A 16 -33.32 18.04 5.27
CA SER A 16 -33.05 18.24 6.70
C SER A 16 -31.69 18.91 6.88
N LEU A 17 -31.79 20.12 7.41
CA LEU A 17 -30.76 21.08 7.74
C LEU A 17 -30.11 20.65 9.07
N ALA A 18 -28.89 20.14 9.05
CA ALA A 18 -28.09 19.92 10.26
C ALA A 18 -27.04 21.02 10.37
N LEU A 19 -27.41 22.04 11.17
CA LEU A 19 -26.55 23.08 11.70
C LEU A 19 -25.63 22.45 12.76
N VAL A 20 -24.34 22.27 12.46
CA VAL A 20 -23.34 21.97 13.49
C VAL A 20 -22.53 23.23 13.73
N MET A 21 -22.60 23.69 14.97
CA MET A 21 -21.99 24.90 15.47
C MET A 21 -20.46 24.84 15.42
N LEU A 22 -19.90 25.94 14.94
CA LEU A 22 -18.51 26.34 15.13
C LEU A 22 -18.33 26.78 16.59
N ALA A 23 -17.45 26.12 17.34
CA ALA A 23 -16.95 26.62 18.62
C ALA A 23 -15.44 26.83 18.52
N CYS A 24 -15.03 28.09 18.56
CA CYS A 24 -13.68 28.49 18.96
C CYS A 24 -13.53 28.24 20.46
N GLY A 25 -12.44 27.60 20.86
CA GLY A 25 -12.00 27.50 22.25
C GLY A 25 -10.54 27.92 22.32
N ASP A 26 -10.29 29.03 23.00
CA ASP A 26 -9.01 29.68 23.18
C ASP A 26 -8.04 28.89 24.08
N SER A 27 -6.77 29.23 23.88
CA SER A 27 -5.56 28.97 24.69
C SER A 27 -5.75 28.63 26.16
N GLU A 28 -4.98 27.65 26.65
CA GLU A 28 -4.12 27.83 27.84
C GLU A 28 -2.80 27.08 27.70
N THR A 29 -1.73 27.81 27.97
CA THR A 29 -0.34 27.35 28.02
C THR A 29 -0.03 26.93 29.45
N SER A 30 0.44 25.70 29.65
CA SER A 30 1.01 25.25 30.93
C SER A 30 2.52 25.06 30.77
N PRO A 31 3.37 25.67 31.63
CA PRO A 31 4.81 25.50 31.58
C PRO A 31 5.24 24.15 32.18
N PRO A 32 6.42 23.61 31.77
CA PRO A 32 6.94 22.36 32.32
C PRO A 32 7.48 22.55 33.75
N PRO A 33 7.36 21.54 34.63
CA PRO A 33 7.98 21.58 35.94
C PRO A 33 9.51 21.39 35.85
N ALA A 34 10.22 22.25 36.57
CA ALA A 34 11.66 22.19 36.77
C ALA A 34 12.03 21.16 37.85
N GLY A 35 13.12 20.41 37.60
CA GLY A 35 14.11 20.04 38.60
C GLY A 35 13.82 18.82 39.47
N VAL A 36 14.51 17.71 39.18
CA VAL A 36 15.11 16.87 40.23
C VAL A 36 16.55 16.57 39.84
N ASP A 37 17.44 17.21 40.57
CA ASP A 37 18.87 16.91 40.69
C ASP A 37 19.03 15.73 41.66
N SER A 38 19.76 14.68 41.25
CA SER A 38 20.40 13.78 42.20
C SER A 38 21.48 12.93 41.54
N GLY A 39 22.71 13.10 42.01
CA GLY A 39 23.57 11.96 42.35
C GLY A 39 24.53 11.51 41.27
N GLY A 40 25.75 12.06 41.33
CA GLY A 40 26.88 11.58 40.58
C GLY A 40 27.33 10.17 40.95
N VAL A 41 27.97 9.52 39.98
CA VAL A 41 28.97 8.48 40.21
C VAL A 41 30.13 8.76 39.28
N THR A 42 31.24 9.20 39.86
CA THR A 42 32.57 9.21 39.27
C THR A 42 33.14 7.80 39.32
N PHE A 43 33.67 7.27 38.22
CA PHE A 43 34.76 6.29 38.26
C PHE A 43 35.80 6.56 37.19
N ASP A 44 37.01 6.25 37.62
CA ASP A 44 38.31 6.71 37.18
C ASP A 44 38.74 6.23 35.80
N SER A 45 39.57 7.07 35.20
CA SER A 45 40.45 6.80 34.08
C SER A 45 41.53 5.76 34.43
N ALA A 46 41.71 4.76 33.56
CA ALA A 46 43.00 4.11 33.36
C ALA A 46 43.11 3.56 31.94
N ALA A 47 43.92 4.24 31.11
CA ALA A 47 44.53 3.66 29.92
C ALA A 47 45.61 2.64 30.36
N PRO A 48 45.99 1.71 29.47
CA PRO A 48 47.30 1.95 28.85
C PRO A 48 47.37 1.68 27.35
N ASP A 49 48.31 2.42 26.76
CA ASP A 49 49.00 2.30 25.49
C ASP A 49 48.88 1.01 24.68
N GLY A 50 48.64 1.22 23.37
CA GLY A 50 49.66 0.87 22.38
C GLY A 50 49.39 -0.33 21.49
N GLN A 51 48.73 -0.10 20.34
CA GLN A 51 49.20 -0.60 19.04
C GLN A 51 48.49 0.06 17.86
N ALA A 52 49.29 0.52 16.90
CA ALA A 52 48.90 1.08 15.61
C ALA A 52 48.66 -0.04 14.56
N PRO A 53 48.09 0.28 13.37
CA PRO A 53 47.14 -0.57 12.64
C PRO A 53 47.79 -1.47 11.55
N PRO A 54 46.99 -2.33 10.92
CA PRO A 54 46.74 -2.09 9.49
C PRO A 54 45.30 -2.44 9.04
N GLY A 55 44.86 -1.82 7.95
CA GLY A 55 43.76 -2.36 7.15
C GLY A 55 42.75 -1.33 6.68
N ASP A 56 43.17 -0.53 5.70
CA ASP A 56 42.30 0.20 4.80
C ASP A 56 41.35 -0.78 4.07
N SER A 57 40.05 -0.64 4.28
CA SER A 57 39.01 -1.22 3.44
C SER A 57 37.91 -0.19 3.24
N GLY A 58 38.12 0.67 2.24
CA GLY A 58 37.09 1.09 1.29
C GLY A 58 35.81 1.63 1.89
N ALA A 59 35.78 2.95 2.08
CA ALA A 59 34.54 3.72 2.07
C ALA A 59 33.86 3.52 0.71
N GLY A 60 32.81 2.69 0.68
CA GLY A 60 31.82 2.71 -0.38
C GLY A 60 30.82 3.82 -0.06
N ASP A 61 30.95 4.93 -0.78
CA ASP A 61 29.95 5.99 -0.81
C ASP A 61 28.55 5.41 -1.04
N SER A 62 27.64 5.70 -0.11
CA SER A 62 26.19 5.61 -0.32
C SER A 62 25.79 6.69 -1.32
N ALA A 63 26.05 6.41 -2.59
CA ALA A 63 25.55 7.20 -3.70
C ALA A 63 24.02 7.05 -3.78
N SER A 64 23.35 8.16 -3.45
CA SER A 64 22.05 8.53 -4.00
C SER A 64 22.03 8.20 -5.50
N ALA A 65 21.17 7.26 -5.89
CA ALA A 65 21.00 6.85 -7.28
C ALA A 65 20.13 7.87 -8.02
N ASP A 66 20.71 9.04 -8.31
CA ASP A 66 20.36 9.81 -9.50
C ASP A 66 21.18 9.25 -10.67
N ALA A 67 20.71 8.16 -11.27
CA ALA A 67 21.30 7.58 -12.47
C ALA A 67 20.31 7.66 -13.64
N ALA A 68 20.47 8.71 -14.45
CA ALA A 68 20.19 8.61 -15.87
C ALA A 68 21.37 7.84 -16.48
N ASP A 69 21.19 6.54 -16.74
CA ASP A 69 22.18 5.69 -17.43
C ASP A 69 21.53 4.90 -18.55
N ASP A 70 22.27 4.83 -19.66
CA ASP A 70 21.85 4.49 -21.00
C ASP A 70 22.07 3.00 -21.28
N GLY A 71 21.01 2.19 -21.22
CA GLY A 71 20.86 1.05 -22.13
C GLY A 71 21.36 -0.33 -21.67
N ASP A 72 21.55 -0.59 -20.39
CA ASP A 72 21.56 -1.98 -19.92
C ASP A 72 20.10 -2.41 -19.68
N ALA A 73 19.61 -3.31 -20.53
CA ALA A 73 18.29 -3.90 -20.31
C ALA A 73 18.38 -4.69 -19.02
N GLY A 74 17.79 -4.15 -17.94
CA GLY A 74 17.63 -4.87 -16.69
C GLY A 74 17.08 -6.29 -16.92
N PRO A 75 17.17 -7.18 -15.91
CA PRO A 75 16.73 -8.57 -16.04
C PRO A 75 15.35 -8.64 -16.71
N PRO A 76 15.16 -9.56 -17.68
CA PRO A 76 13.94 -9.59 -18.47
C PRO A 76 12.74 -9.73 -17.55
N CYS A 77 11.75 -8.88 -17.78
CA CYS A 77 10.50 -8.84 -17.04
C CYS A 77 9.91 -10.23 -16.85
N ARG A 78 9.62 -10.61 -15.61
CA ARG A 78 8.98 -11.89 -15.31
C ARG A 78 7.60 -11.99 -15.93
N TYR A 79 6.90 -10.84 -15.99
CA TYR A 79 5.58 -10.70 -16.61
C TYR A 79 5.57 -9.45 -17.50
N PRO A 80 6.01 -9.55 -18.77
CA PRO A 80 5.89 -8.41 -19.67
C PRO A 80 4.41 -8.03 -19.80
N LEU A 81 4.12 -6.73 -19.71
CA LEU A 81 2.85 -6.16 -20.16
C LEU A 81 2.78 -6.28 -21.68
N GLU A 82 2.62 -7.50 -22.19
CA GLU A 82 2.17 -7.68 -23.57
C GLU A 82 0.85 -6.92 -23.69
N ALA A 83 0.68 -6.17 -24.78
CA ALA A 83 -0.50 -5.37 -25.00
C ALA A 83 -1.75 -6.25 -24.89
N TRP A 84 -2.38 -6.25 -23.72
CA TRP A 84 -3.75 -6.69 -23.53
C TRP A 84 -4.62 -5.65 -24.23
N ASP A 85 -4.69 -5.73 -25.55
CA ASP A 85 -5.39 -4.84 -26.48
C ASP A 85 -6.94 -4.88 -26.30
N GLY A 86 -7.44 -5.25 -25.11
CA GLY A 86 -8.86 -5.39 -24.87
C GLY A 86 -9.34 -5.42 -23.41
N GLY A 87 -8.53 -5.16 -22.39
CA GLY A 87 -9.01 -5.32 -21.01
C GLY A 87 -8.42 -4.34 -20.02
N ALA A 88 -9.29 -3.58 -19.37
CA ALA A 88 -8.89 -2.70 -18.28
C ALA A 88 -8.30 -3.44 -17.08
N LEU A 89 -8.63 -4.71 -16.83
CA LEU A 89 -8.11 -5.48 -15.70
C LEU A 89 -6.99 -6.43 -16.11
N LEU A 90 -5.98 -6.53 -15.24
CA LEU A 90 -4.92 -7.52 -15.32
C LEU A 90 -5.39 -8.83 -14.67
N VAL A 91 -4.98 -9.95 -15.25
CA VAL A 91 -5.16 -11.26 -14.60
C VAL A 91 -4.32 -11.27 -13.33
N PRO A 92 -4.87 -11.67 -12.17
CA PRO A 92 -4.11 -11.68 -10.94
C PRO A 92 -2.92 -12.62 -11.03
N THR A 93 -1.74 -12.12 -10.67
CA THR A 93 -0.48 -12.86 -10.75
C THR A 93 0.08 -13.10 -9.36
N PRO A 94 0.76 -14.24 -9.12
CA PRO A 94 1.58 -14.41 -7.92
C PRO A 94 2.49 -13.22 -7.70
N TYR A 95 2.70 -12.82 -6.45
CA TYR A 95 3.48 -11.64 -6.11
C TYR A 95 4.30 -11.90 -4.85
N ARG A 96 5.63 -11.89 -4.95
CA ARG A 96 6.52 -12.01 -3.78
C ARG A 96 7.43 -10.83 -3.59
N GLU A 97 7.52 -9.95 -4.58
CA GLU A 97 8.34 -8.75 -4.53
C GLU A 97 7.92 -7.80 -5.64
N PHE A 98 8.42 -6.56 -5.61
CA PHE A 98 8.12 -5.60 -6.66
C PHE A 98 8.50 -6.08 -8.06
N ALA A 99 9.57 -6.87 -8.20
CA ALA A 99 9.99 -7.42 -9.50
C ALA A 99 8.94 -8.36 -10.15
N ASP A 100 8.01 -8.92 -9.36
CA ASP A 100 6.88 -9.71 -9.85
C ASP A 100 5.71 -8.83 -10.35
N SER A 101 5.73 -7.52 -10.05
CA SER A 101 4.69 -6.60 -10.50
C SER A 101 4.65 -6.52 -12.04
N PRO A 102 3.46 -6.61 -12.65
CA PRO A 102 3.28 -6.20 -14.04
C PRO A 102 3.73 -4.75 -14.31
N PHE A 103 3.77 -3.89 -13.28
CA PHE A 103 4.22 -2.51 -13.41
C PHE A 103 5.73 -2.32 -13.25
N ALA A 104 6.48 -3.31 -12.75
CA ALA A 104 7.92 -3.20 -12.49
C ALA A 104 8.73 -2.82 -13.73
N CYS A 105 8.28 -3.29 -14.88
CA CYS A 105 8.92 -3.08 -16.16
C CYS A 105 8.39 -1.88 -16.94
N LYS A 106 7.44 -1.15 -16.36
CA LYS A 106 6.85 0.00 -17.02
C LYS A 106 7.59 1.26 -16.58
N ARG A 107 8.13 1.98 -17.57
CA ARG A 107 8.53 3.36 -17.34
C ARG A 107 7.28 4.24 -17.34
N PHE A 108 7.02 4.88 -16.22
CA PHE A 108 5.99 5.89 -16.06
C PHE A 108 6.59 7.27 -16.30
N PRO A 109 6.24 7.94 -17.41
CA PRO A 109 6.90 9.18 -17.79
C PRO A 109 6.61 10.34 -16.84
N VAL A 110 5.52 10.29 -16.08
CA VAL A 110 5.11 11.41 -15.21
C VAL A 110 5.23 11.04 -13.74
N TYR A 111 4.66 9.90 -13.34
CA TYR A 111 4.54 9.57 -11.93
C TYR A 111 4.45 8.07 -11.75
N PHE A 112 5.18 7.54 -10.77
CA PHE A 112 4.97 6.21 -10.23
C PHE A 112 5.19 6.27 -8.72
N HIS A 113 4.36 5.54 -8.00
CA HIS A 113 4.53 5.35 -6.56
C HIS A 113 4.16 3.92 -6.20
N LEU A 114 5.06 3.29 -5.44
CA LEU A 114 4.86 2.05 -4.73
C LEU A 114 4.80 2.43 -3.25
N ALA A 115 3.62 2.30 -2.65
CA ALA A 115 3.49 2.29 -1.20
C ALA A 115 3.62 0.84 -0.78
N THR A 116 4.68 0.54 -0.04
CA THR A 116 4.92 -0.79 0.52
C THR A 116 4.28 -0.93 1.89
N PHE A 117 3.85 0.18 2.49
CA PHE A 117 3.47 0.26 3.89
C PHE A 117 4.62 -0.12 4.85
N GLU A 118 5.76 -0.59 4.37
CA GLU A 118 6.99 -0.72 5.15
C GLU A 118 7.68 0.62 5.44
N GLY A 119 7.47 1.19 6.63
CA GLY A 119 8.15 2.42 7.08
C GLY A 119 7.82 3.70 6.28
N ASP A 120 7.00 3.61 5.23
CA ASP A 120 6.49 4.75 4.49
C ASP A 120 5.48 5.56 5.33
N GLY A 121 5.12 6.78 4.89
CA GLY A 121 4.15 7.61 5.60
C GLY A 121 2.70 7.07 5.57
N GLY A 122 2.47 5.88 5.03
CA GLY A 122 1.15 5.34 4.70
C GLY A 122 0.78 5.62 3.24
N LEU A 123 -0.43 6.11 3.00
CA LEU A 123 -0.95 6.27 1.64
C LEU A 123 -0.18 7.33 0.83
N PRO A 124 -0.01 7.11 -0.50
CA PRO A 124 0.61 8.09 -1.39
C PRO A 124 -0.13 9.44 -1.35
N PRO A 125 0.53 10.57 -1.61
CA PRO A 125 -0.15 11.86 -1.75
C PRO A 125 -1.34 11.78 -2.71
N GLY A 126 -2.45 12.40 -2.34
CA GLY A 126 -3.67 12.37 -3.15
C GLY A 126 -4.39 11.02 -3.14
N THR A 127 -4.01 10.09 -2.26
CA THR A 127 -4.72 8.81 -2.08
C THR A 127 -5.44 8.80 -0.74
N THR A 128 -6.69 8.34 -0.74
CA THR A 128 -7.44 8.08 0.50
C THR A 128 -8.04 6.69 0.44
N GLY A 129 -8.05 5.97 1.57
CA GLY A 129 -8.68 4.66 1.67
C GLY A 129 -9.16 4.35 3.08
N PRO A 130 -10.12 3.41 3.22
CA PRO A 130 -10.57 2.92 4.51
C PRO A 130 -9.48 2.04 5.14
N GLY A 131 -9.56 1.80 6.44
CA GLY A 131 -8.57 1.00 7.16
C GLY A 131 -7.43 1.86 7.69
N SER A 132 -6.36 1.19 8.12
CA SER A 132 -5.17 1.86 8.60
C SER A 132 -3.98 0.93 8.49
N LYS A 133 -2.82 1.56 8.29
CA LYS A 133 -1.53 0.94 8.49
C LYS A 133 -1.47 0.22 9.84
N TYR A 134 -1.06 -1.04 9.85
CA TYR A 134 -0.64 -1.74 11.07
C TYR A 134 0.69 -1.17 11.57
N PRO A 135 1.05 -1.16 12.88
CA PRO A 135 0.23 -1.44 14.06
C PRO A 135 -0.61 -0.22 14.47
N GLY A 136 -1.78 -0.04 13.84
CA GLY A 136 -2.76 1.00 14.17
C GLY A 136 -4.04 0.48 14.84
N THR A 137 -4.28 -0.84 14.90
CA THR A 137 -5.61 -1.44 15.20
C THR A 137 -5.66 -2.39 16.40
N GLY A 138 -4.58 -2.57 17.17
CA GLY A 138 -4.57 -3.45 18.36
C GLY A 138 -4.49 -4.95 18.05
N LEU A 139 -4.19 -5.32 16.81
CA LEU A 139 -3.81 -6.68 16.40
C LEU A 139 -2.31 -6.92 16.69
N SER A 140 -1.83 -8.15 16.73
CA SER A 140 -0.40 -8.48 16.95
C SER A 140 0.34 -8.66 15.62
N SER A 141 1.64 -8.40 15.56
CA SER A 141 2.45 -8.57 14.34
C SER A 141 2.53 -10.01 13.84
N ASN A 142 2.07 -10.97 14.64
CA ASN A 142 1.88 -12.37 14.28
C ASN A 142 0.79 -12.62 13.21
N ILE A 143 0.10 -11.60 12.72
CA ILE A 143 -0.89 -11.70 11.64
C ILE A 143 -0.56 -10.78 10.46
N THR A 144 0.65 -10.25 10.41
CA THR A 144 1.13 -9.45 9.29
C THR A 144 1.75 -10.41 8.29
N ASP A 145 1.09 -10.52 7.15
CA ASP A 145 1.49 -11.29 5.98
C ASP A 145 2.03 -10.30 4.94
N SER A 146 3.18 -9.70 5.28
CA SER A 146 3.88 -8.76 4.39
C SER A 146 4.62 -9.54 3.30
N VAL A 147 4.82 -8.90 2.15
CA VAL A 147 5.35 -9.58 0.97
C VAL A 147 6.83 -9.91 1.12
N ASP A 148 7.16 -11.17 1.40
CA ASP A 148 8.46 -11.88 1.36
C ASP A 148 9.73 -11.16 0.82
N GLY A 149 9.66 -10.43 -0.28
CA GLY A 149 10.79 -9.71 -0.85
C GLY A 149 11.15 -8.40 -0.16
N ASP A 150 10.25 -7.81 0.62
CA ASP A 150 10.43 -6.52 1.30
C ASP A 150 11.19 -6.64 2.64
N ASP A 151 11.10 -7.78 3.31
CA ASP A 151 11.82 -8.09 4.55
C ASP A 151 13.29 -8.51 4.32
N GLY A 152 13.67 -8.66 3.04
CA GLY A 152 15.01 -9.04 2.57
C GLY A 152 15.24 -10.55 2.48
N TYR A 153 14.20 -11.38 2.69
CA TYR A 153 14.25 -12.85 2.72
C TYR A 153 13.02 -13.47 2.02
N PRO A 154 13.10 -13.76 0.71
CA PRO A 154 11.99 -14.39 -0.02
C PRO A 154 11.89 -15.90 0.27
N ASP A 155 11.55 -16.25 1.49
CA ASP A 155 11.55 -17.62 2.00
C ASP A 155 10.19 -18.15 2.47
N GLY A 156 9.12 -17.35 2.35
CA GLY A 156 7.77 -17.71 2.77
C GLY A 156 7.69 -17.90 4.28
N ALA A 157 8.48 -17.14 5.04
CA ALA A 157 8.44 -17.12 6.49
C ALA A 157 7.66 -15.90 6.98
N PRO A 158 6.97 -16.03 8.13
CA PRO A 158 6.36 -14.87 8.76
C PRO A 158 7.44 -13.81 9.05
N PRO A 159 7.19 -12.52 8.74
CA PRO A 159 8.14 -11.42 8.95
C PRO A 159 8.54 -11.19 10.42
N ASP A 160 7.95 -11.96 11.35
CA ASP A 160 8.18 -11.93 12.79
C ASP A 160 8.34 -13.33 13.44
N SER A 161 8.71 -14.37 12.68
CA SER A 161 8.90 -15.73 13.20
C SER A 161 10.05 -15.90 14.23
N GLY A 162 10.73 -14.82 14.60
CA GLY A 162 11.76 -14.76 15.64
C GLY A 162 13.09 -14.19 15.13
N SER A 163 14.17 -14.45 15.87
CA SER A 163 15.52 -13.86 15.63
C SER A 163 16.18 -14.20 14.28
N THR A 164 15.53 -15.01 13.44
CA THR A 164 16.02 -15.41 12.12
C THR A 164 15.55 -14.48 11.00
N HIS A 165 14.38 -13.85 11.14
CA HIS A 165 13.79 -12.94 10.15
C HIS A 165 13.10 -11.77 10.88
N PRO A 166 13.85 -10.88 11.55
CA PRO A 166 13.25 -9.70 12.14
C PRO A 166 12.91 -8.72 11.01
N CYS A 167 11.64 -8.44 10.80
CA CYS A 167 11.19 -7.26 10.06
C CYS A 167 10.71 -6.17 11.04
N PRO A 168 11.63 -5.43 11.69
CA PRO A 168 11.27 -4.36 12.60
C PRO A 168 10.70 -3.18 11.80
N GLY A 169 9.39 -3.23 11.53
CA GLY A 169 8.74 -2.26 10.66
C GLY A 169 7.75 -2.85 9.67
N CYS A 170 7.57 -4.19 9.66
CA CYS A 170 6.55 -4.84 8.85
C CYS A 170 5.14 -4.36 9.16
N GLN A 171 4.48 -3.84 8.14
CA GLN A 171 3.29 -3.03 8.22
C GLN A 171 2.48 -3.16 6.94
N SER A 172 1.38 -3.87 7.01
CA SER A 172 0.39 -3.90 5.92
C SER A 172 -0.81 -3.00 6.22
N TRP A 173 -1.69 -2.89 5.23
CA TRP A 173 -2.94 -2.15 5.32
C TRP A 173 -4.12 -3.09 5.57
N PHE A 174 -4.79 -2.95 6.72
CA PHE A 174 -5.87 -3.84 7.15
C PHE A 174 -7.26 -3.21 7.09
N GLY A 175 -8.26 -4.01 6.75
CA GLY A 175 -9.65 -3.57 6.59
C GLY A 175 -10.65 -4.71 6.36
N GLY A 176 -11.91 -4.37 6.07
CA GLY A 176 -12.89 -5.33 5.57
C GLY A 176 -12.88 -5.32 4.04
N SER A 177 -13.47 -4.28 3.46
CA SER A 177 -13.25 -3.96 2.04
C SER A 177 -12.29 -2.79 1.93
N MET A 178 -11.44 -2.82 0.90
CA MET A 178 -10.51 -1.77 0.57
C MET A 178 -11.10 -0.89 -0.54
N ASP A 179 -11.03 0.43 -0.38
CA ASP A 179 -11.54 1.41 -1.35
C ASP A 179 -10.56 2.58 -1.44
N PHE A 180 -9.59 2.49 -2.35
CA PHE A 180 -8.62 3.56 -2.58
C PHE A 180 -9.13 4.50 -3.66
N THR A 181 -9.26 5.79 -3.33
CA THR A 181 -9.58 6.86 -4.26
C THR A 181 -8.39 7.77 -4.49
N PHE A 182 -8.30 8.29 -5.73
CA PHE A 182 -7.20 9.13 -6.18
C PHE A 182 -7.71 10.55 -6.51
N ASP A 183 -7.10 11.55 -5.88
CA ASP A 183 -7.37 12.96 -6.11
C ASP A 183 -6.55 13.47 -7.29
N GLU A 184 -7.25 13.70 -8.39
CA GLU A 184 -6.69 14.23 -9.63
C GLU A 184 -5.94 15.55 -9.43
N ASN A 185 -6.42 16.43 -8.55
CA ASN A 185 -5.82 17.75 -8.37
C ASN A 185 -4.49 17.66 -7.61
N VAL A 186 -4.38 16.73 -6.66
CA VAL A 186 -3.15 16.52 -5.89
C VAL A 186 -2.10 15.80 -6.73
N LEU A 187 -2.51 14.83 -7.55
CA LEU A 187 -1.63 14.06 -8.43
C LEU A 187 -1.29 14.78 -9.75
N GLY A 188 -1.95 15.90 -10.05
CA GLY A 188 -1.84 16.61 -11.33
C GLY A 188 -2.44 15.83 -12.51
N GLY A 189 -3.34 14.90 -12.24
CA GLY A 189 -4.07 14.02 -13.15
C GLY A 189 -4.16 12.58 -12.62
N LEU A 190 -5.18 11.83 -13.05
CA LEU A 190 -5.44 10.48 -12.52
C LEU A 190 -4.39 9.44 -12.97
N PRO A 191 -4.07 8.44 -12.13
CA PRO A 191 -3.27 7.28 -12.53
C PRO A 191 -3.86 6.60 -13.77
N THR A 192 -3.02 6.16 -14.71
CA THR A 192 -3.47 5.29 -15.81
C THR A 192 -3.25 3.82 -15.49
N HIS A 193 -2.44 3.53 -14.47
CA HIS A 193 -2.17 2.21 -13.94
C HIS A 193 -2.40 2.27 -12.43
N ALA A 194 -3.20 1.37 -11.90
CA ALA A 194 -3.44 1.26 -10.47
C ALA A 194 -3.58 -0.22 -10.09
N GLY A 195 -2.99 -0.62 -8.98
CA GLY A 195 -3.07 -2.00 -8.52
C GLY A 195 -2.70 -2.11 -7.06
N MET A 196 -3.08 -3.23 -6.46
CA MET A 196 -2.77 -3.54 -5.06
C MET A 196 -2.39 -5.02 -4.95
N VAL A 197 -1.58 -5.32 -3.94
CA VAL A 197 -1.21 -6.69 -3.60
C VAL A 197 -2.04 -7.13 -2.42
N TRP A 198 -2.84 -8.15 -2.66
CA TRP A 198 -3.60 -8.83 -1.64
C TRP A 198 -2.78 -10.01 -1.15
N THR A 199 -2.57 -10.08 0.17
CA THR A 199 -1.79 -11.13 0.82
C THR A 199 -2.72 -12.05 1.57
N ASP A 200 -3.43 -11.55 2.59
CA ASP A 200 -4.28 -12.39 3.44
C ASP A 200 -5.79 -12.05 3.42
N ASP A 201 -6.62 -13.08 3.65
CA ASP A 201 -8.03 -13.03 3.98
C ASP A 201 -8.54 -14.33 4.65
N GLY A 202 -9.84 -14.49 4.84
CA GLY A 202 -10.43 -15.76 5.27
C GLY A 202 -10.19 -16.93 4.29
N ASN A 203 -10.22 -18.15 4.83
CA ASN A 203 -10.09 -19.37 4.03
C ASN A 203 -11.22 -19.53 2.98
N ASN A 204 -10.83 -19.91 1.76
CA ASN A 204 -11.71 -20.18 0.62
C ASN A 204 -12.66 -19.01 0.27
N VAL A 205 -12.17 -17.78 0.41
CA VAL A 205 -12.94 -16.57 0.05
C VAL A 205 -12.93 -16.30 -1.45
N THR A 206 -13.94 -15.56 -1.90
CA THR A 206 -13.91 -14.91 -3.21
C THR A 206 -13.49 -13.46 -3.06
N VAL A 207 -12.36 -13.09 -3.66
CA VAL A 207 -11.90 -11.71 -3.75
C VAL A 207 -12.45 -11.07 -5.01
N THR A 208 -13.01 -9.87 -4.90
CA THR A 208 -13.56 -9.10 -6.02
C THR A 208 -12.88 -7.75 -6.11
N PHE A 209 -12.15 -7.53 -7.21
CA PHE A 209 -11.51 -6.28 -7.57
C PHE A 209 -12.37 -5.49 -8.56
N THR A 210 -12.56 -4.20 -8.35
CA THR A 210 -13.27 -3.30 -9.27
C THR A 210 -12.51 -2.00 -9.44
N ALA A 211 -12.42 -1.52 -10.68
CA ALA A 211 -11.81 -0.24 -11.01
C ALA A 211 -12.85 0.74 -11.56
N TYR A 212 -12.67 2.03 -11.24
CA TYR A 212 -13.58 3.10 -11.64
C TYR A 212 -12.83 4.23 -12.35
N GLY A 213 -13.45 4.76 -13.40
CA GLY A 213 -12.90 5.82 -14.24
C GLY A 213 -13.09 7.22 -13.64
N ALA A 214 -12.57 8.23 -14.34
CA ALA A 214 -12.69 9.63 -13.96
C ALA A 214 -14.13 10.11 -13.69
N ASP A 215 -15.09 9.57 -14.46
CA ASP A 215 -16.53 9.84 -14.34
C ASP A 215 -17.21 9.11 -13.17
N GLY A 216 -16.49 8.24 -12.46
CA GLY A 216 -17.01 7.37 -11.42
C GLY A 216 -17.69 6.10 -11.94
N GLY A 217 -17.72 5.90 -13.26
CA GLY A 217 -18.23 4.69 -13.89
C GLY A 217 -17.31 3.50 -13.65
N VAL A 218 -17.88 2.29 -13.56
CA VAL A 218 -17.09 1.05 -13.50
C VAL A 218 -16.37 0.86 -14.82
N ILE A 219 -15.05 0.76 -14.76
CA ILE A 219 -14.23 0.37 -15.91
C ILE A 219 -14.36 -1.14 -16.10
N ALA A 220 -14.15 -1.90 -15.02
CA ALA A 220 -14.25 -3.35 -15.02
C ALA A 220 -14.27 -3.92 -13.58
N THR A 221 -14.80 -5.13 -13.45
CA THR A 221 -14.85 -5.93 -12.22
C THR A 221 -14.35 -7.34 -12.51
N GLN A 222 -13.55 -7.90 -11.59
CA GLN A 222 -13.10 -9.29 -11.62
C GLN A 222 -13.31 -9.92 -10.25
N ALA A 223 -13.87 -11.13 -10.23
CA ALA A 223 -14.00 -11.95 -9.04
C ALA A 223 -13.13 -13.21 -9.20
N VAL A 224 -12.40 -13.56 -8.16
CA VAL A 224 -11.51 -14.72 -8.11
C VAL A 224 -11.94 -15.60 -6.93
N PRO A 225 -12.62 -16.72 -7.20
CA PRO A 225 -13.17 -17.55 -6.15
C PRO A 225 -12.12 -18.50 -5.55
N GLY A 226 -12.17 -18.69 -4.23
CA GLY A 226 -11.46 -19.74 -3.52
C GLY A 226 -9.95 -19.55 -3.43
N ILE A 227 -9.48 -18.31 -3.38
CA ILE A 227 -8.03 -18.01 -3.32
C ILE A 227 -7.49 -17.80 -1.91
N GLY A 228 -8.36 -17.51 -0.93
CA GLY A 228 -7.95 -17.43 0.47
C GLY A 228 -7.54 -18.79 1.01
N THR A 229 -6.51 -18.81 1.84
CA THR A 229 -6.00 -20.00 2.52
C THR A 229 -6.26 -19.89 4.03
N PRO A 230 -5.95 -20.92 4.85
CA PRO A 230 -6.03 -20.81 6.29
C PRO A 230 -4.75 -20.24 6.94
N GLY A 231 -3.68 -20.02 6.15
CA GLY A 231 -2.50 -19.27 6.56
C GLY A 231 -2.88 -17.82 6.85
N ILE A 232 -2.15 -17.19 7.76
CA ILE A 232 -2.39 -15.78 8.17
C ILE A 232 -1.08 -15.03 8.48
N SER A 233 0.08 -15.63 8.15
CA SER A 233 1.37 -15.08 8.55
C SER A 233 2.54 -15.63 7.70
N GLY A 234 2.99 -14.84 6.72
CA GLY A 234 4.17 -15.08 5.89
C GLY A 234 3.97 -16.09 4.77
N GLU A 235 2.74 -16.45 4.44
CA GLU A 235 2.47 -17.44 3.41
C GLU A 235 2.27 -16.73 2.06
N THR A 236 3.11 -17.04 1.06
CA THR A 236 3.07 -16.31 -0.22
C THR A 236 2.43 -17.09 -1.37
N ASP A 237 1.83 -18.23 -1.05
CA ASP A 237 1.15 -19.05 -2.05
C ASP A 237 -0.15 -18.36 -2.51
N GLU A 238 -0.76 -17.53 -1.67
CA GLU A 238 -1.96 -16.74 -1.88
C GLU A 238 -1.69 -15.37 -2.46
N ASP A 239 -0.55 -14.74 -2.18
CA ASP A 239 -0.26 -13.36 -2.58
C ASP A 239 -0.54 -13.11 -4.05
N ARG A 240 -1.46 -12.19 -4.33
CA ARG A 240 -1.80 -11.80 -5.69
C ARG A 240 -1.74 -10.31 -5.89
N PHE A 241 -1.07 -9.92 -6.97
CA PHE A 241 -1.26 -8.60 -7.55
C PHE A 241 -2.58 -8.54 -8.32
N PHE A 242 -3.41 -7.54 -7.99
CA PHE A 242 -4.58 -7.15 -8.77
C PHE A 242 -4.34 -5.76 -9.36
N GLY A 243 -4.68 -5.55 -10.63
CA GLY A 243 -4.44 -4.26 -11.24
C GLY A 243 -5.35 -3.92 -12.41
N VAL A 244 -5.33 -2.64 -12.75
CA VAL A 244 -6.04 -2.05 -13.88
C VAL A 244 -5.09 -1.17 -14.70
N ILE A 245 -5.23 -1.23 -16.02
CA ILE A 245 -4.64 -0.28 -16.97
C ILE A 245 -5.77 0.41 -17.71
N PHE A 246 -5.91 1.72 -17.51
CA PHE A 246 -6.94 2.52 -18.15
C PHE A 246 -6.40 3.91 -18.54
N PRO A 247 -6.14 4.14 -19.85
CA PRO A 247 -5.61 5.43 -20.33
C PRO A 247 -6.51 6.64 -20.02
N GLY A 248 -7.82 6.41 -19.80
CA GLY A 248 -8.77 7.46 -19.43
C GLY A 248 -8.69 7.94 -17.98
N GLY A 249 -7.79 7.36 -17.18
CA GLY A 249 -7.60 7.70 -15.78
C GLY A 249 -8.46 6.87 -14.83
N VAL A 250 -7.82 6.27 -13.84
CA VAL A 250 -8.42 5.49 -12.76
C VAL A 250 -8.61 6.41 -11.57
N LYS A 251 -9.86 6.59 -11.16
CA LYS A 251 -10.22 7.43 -10.00
C LYS A 251 -10.27 6.65 -8.71
N ARG A 252 -10.54 5.35 -8.80
CA ARG A 252 -10.77 4.50 -7.64
C ARG A 252 -10.54 3.04 -7.99
N ILE A 253 -10.00 2.29 -7.03
CA ILE A 253 -9.95 0.83 -7.05
C ILE A 253 -10.50 0.30 -5.74
N THR A 254 -11.31 -0.76 -5.82
CA THR A 254 -11.89 -1.41 -4.65
C THR A 254 -11.58 -2.88 -4.66
N MET A 255 -11.31 -3.43 -3.48
CA MET A 255 -11.27 -4.86 -3.24
C MET A 255 -12.27 -5.22 -2.15
N SER A 256 -13.06 -6.26 -2.41
CA SER A 256 -14.05 -6.78 -1.48
C SER A 256 -13.97 -8.30 -1.46
N HIS A 257 -14.55 -8.90 -0.43
CA HIS A 257 -14.41 -10.31 -0.16
C HIS A 257 -15.66 -10.89 0.49
N THR A 258 -15.74 -12.22 0.54
CA THR A 258 -16.90 -12.92 1.10
C THR A 258 -16.84 -13.14 2.62
N GLY A 259 -15.72 -12.82 3.29
CA GLY A 259 -15.60 -12.86 4.74
C GLY A 259 -14.14 -12.96 5.21
N GLY A 260 -13.88 -12.66 6.48
CA GLY A 260 -12.52 -12.55 7.03
C GLY A 260 -12.16 -11.11 7.37
N GLY A 261 -10.87 -10.84 7.55
CA GLY A 261 -10.28 -9.51 7.48
C GLY A 261 -9.32 -9.48 6.30
N MET A 262 -9.23 -8.37 5.58
CA MET A 262 -8.40 -8.26 4.38
C MET A 262 -7.11 -7.53 4.69
N GLU A 263 -6.02 -8.06 4.16
CA GLU A 263 -4.70 -7.46 4.17
C GLU A 263 -4.30 -7.03 2.76
N ILE A 264 -3.75 -5.81 2.65
CA ILE A 264 -3.11 -5.30 1.44
C ILE A 264 -1.73 -4.82 1.83
N ASP A 265 -0.72 -5.38 1.18
CA ASP A 265 0.66 -5.06 1.51
C ASP A 265 1.22 -3.95 0.62
N HIS A 266 0.99 -4.04 -0.69
CA HIS A 266 1.45 -3.00 -1.62
C HIS A 266 0.30 -2.29 -2.33
N LEU A 267 0.44 -0.97 -2.52
CA LEU A 267 -0.36 -0.17 -3.43
C LEU A 267 0.54 0.47 -4.50
N GLN A 268 0.18 0.27 -5.77
CA GLN A 268 0.95 0.76 -6.90
C GLN A 268 0.10 1.66 -7.79
N ILE A 269 0.57 2.87 -8.05
CA ILE A 269 -0.09 3.82 -8.96
C ILE A 269 0.91 4.47 -9.90
N GLY A 270 0.54 4.59 -11.17
CA GLY A 270 1.43 5.14 -12.20
C GLY A 270 0.71 5.84 -13.34
N ARG A 271 1.42 6.78 -14.00
CA ARG A 271 0.99 7.53 -15.17
C ARG A 271 2.11 7.83 -16.16
#